data_AF-T1HLP5-F1
#
_entry.id   AF-T1HLP5-F1
#
_cell.length_a   1.000
_cell.length_b   1.000
_cell.length_c   1.000
_cell.angle_alpha   90.00
_cell.angle_beta   90.00
_cell.angle_gamma   90.00
#
_symmetry.space_group_name_H-M   'P 1'
#
loop_
_entity.id
_entity.type
_entity.pdbx_description
1 polymer ?
#
loop_
_entity_poly.entity_id
_entity_poly.type
_entity_poly.pdbx_seq_one_letter_code
_entity_poly.pdbx_strand_id
1 'polypeptide(L)'
;MAKSKFEYVRTFEKEDVCLQNCWIVVRVDGKAFHKFTEIHEFEKPNDVRGLKLMSRSAANVMCEFRDVVIAFGHSDEYSFVFRKDTSQYNRRGEKLMSLVSSLFSSSYVFYWNEYFNQKKLMYAPSFDARIVLYPTDDNLRDYLSWRQADVHVNNLYNTCFWALVIKGGLTNSEAEKTLRGTLASQKNEILFQEFKI
;
A
#
# COMPACT_ATOMS: atom_id res chain seq x y z
N MET A 1 18.81 39.05 -10.06
CA MET A 1 18.70 37.70 -10.64
C MET A 1 18.76 37.83 -12.15
N ALA A 2 19.80 37.27 -12.79
CA ALA A 2 19.92 37.31 -14.25
C ALA A 2 18.81 36.44 -14.86
N LYS A 3 17.84 37.05 -15.53
CA LYS A 3 16.82 36.33 -16.29
C LYS A 3 17.51 35.72 -17.52
N SER A 4 17.73 34.42 -17.47
CA SER A 4 18.32 33.65 -18.57
C SER A 4 17.37 33.62 -19.76
N LYS A 5 17.90 33.67 -20.99
CA LYS A 5 17.10 33.49 -22.22
C LYS A 5 16.33 32.17 -22.28
N PHE A 6 16.66 31.22 -21.40
CA PHE A 6 16.02 29.91 -21.30
C PHE A 6 14.87 29.85 -20.28
N GLU A 7 14.56 30.94 -19.54
CA GLU A 7 13.54 30.93 -18.48
C GLU A 7 12.13 30.57 -19.00
N TYR A 8 11.85 30.81 -20.28
CA TYR A 8 10.57 30.49 -20.91
C TYR A 8 10.17 29.01 -20.79
N VAL A 9 11.13 28.07 -20.64
CA VAL A 9 10.80 26.64 -20.52
C VAL A 9 9.96 26.34 -19.27
N ARG A 10 10.03 27.18 -18.23
CA ARG A 10 9.23 27.04 -17.01
C ARG A 10 7.74 27.23 -17.24
N THR A 11 7.34 27.94 -18.32
CA THR A 11 5.91 28.14 -18.62
C THR A 11 5.20 26.88 -19.11
N PHE A 12 5.96 25.82 -19.42
CA PHE A 12 5.41 24.51 -19.79
C PHE A 12 5.11 23.63 -18.56
N GLU A 13 5.61 24.00 -17.37
CA GLU A 13 5.25 23.31 -16.13
C GLU A 13 3.76 23.53 -15.85
N LYS A 14 3.02 22.44 -15.61
CA LYS A 14 1.62 22.49 -15.18
C LYS A 14 1.56 22.18 -13.69
N GLU A 15 1.07 23.11 -12.89
CA GLU A 15 0.81 22.83 -11.48
C GLU A 15 -0.60 22.25 -11.32
N ASP A 16 -0.67 20.97 -10.96
CA ASP A 16 -1.93 20.33 -10.57
C ASP A 16 -2.19 20.56 -9.08
N VAL A 17 -3.13 21.46 -8.78
CA VAL A 17 -3.48 21.85 -7.41
C VAL A 17 -4.74 21.12 -6.99
N CYS A 18 -4.66 20.35 -5.91
CA CYS A 18 -5.80 19.61 -5.38
C CYS A 18 -6.91 20.56 -4.92
N LEU A 19 -8.15 20.27 -5.34
CA LEU A 19 -9.35 21.06 -5.02
C LEU A 19 -9.45 21.33 -3.51
N GLN A 20 -9.77 22.57 -3.15
CA GLN A 20 -9.96 22.97 -1.75
C GLN A 20 -11.16 22.27 -1.10
N ASN A 21 -11.16 22.19 0.23
CA ASN A 21 -12.22 21.56 1.03
C ASN A 21 -12.52 20.09 0.66
N CYS A 22 -11.55 19.41 0.05
CA CYS A 22 -11.58 17.98 -0.24
C CYS A 22 -10.49 17.27 0.56
N TRP A 23 -10.81 16.07 1.05
CA TRP A 23 -9.82 15.13 1.55
C TRP A 23 -8.86 14.78 0.42
N ILE A 24 -7.57 14.76 0.72
CA ILE A 24 -6.55 14.29 -0.24
C ILE A 24 -6.10 12.93 0.25
N VAL A 25 -6.32 11.90 -0.54
CA VAL A 25 -5.83 10.55 -0.26
C VAL A 25 -4.67 10.25 -1.19
N VAL A 26 -3.48 10.07 -0.61
CA VAL A 26 -2.31 9.57 -1.32
C VAL A 26 -2.22 8.07 -1.04
N ARG A 27 -2.44 7.24 -2.06
CA ARG A 27 -2.25 5.79 -1.94
C ARG A 27 -0.93 5.40 -2.59
N VAL A 28 -0.09 4.68 -1.84
CA VAL A 28 1.15 4.05 -2.30
C VAL A 28 0.93 2.54 -2.45
N ASP A 29 1.53 1.93 -3.48
CA ASP A 29 1.40 0.50 -3.78
C ASP A 29 2.73 -0.08 -4.25
N GLY A 30 3.08 -1.28 -3.76
CA GLY A 30 4.32 -1.97 -4.06
C GLY A 30 4.42 -2.44 -5.51
N LYS A 31 5.35 -1.88 -6.29
CA LYS A 31 5.54 -2.28 -7.68
C LYS A 31 6.05 -3.72 -7.80
N ALA A 32 5.24 -4.59 -8.41
CA ALA A 32 5.55 -5.99 -8.63
C ALA A 32 5.95 -6.72 -7.33
N PHE A 33 5.26 -6.42 -6.23
CA PHE A 33 5.63 -6.90 -4.91
C PHE A 33 5.52 -8.43 -4.76
N HIS A 34 4.73 -9.10 -5.59
CA HIS A 34 4.73 -10.57 -5.65
C HIS A 34 6.14 -11.13 -5.85
N LYS A 35 6.87 -10.65 -6.87
CA LYS A 35 8.27 -11.02 -7.14
C LYS A 35 9.21 -10.61 -6.01
N PHE A 36 8.95 -9.46 -5.39
CA PHE A 36 9.73 -8.98 -4.24
C PHE A 36 9.62 -9.94 -3.06
N THR A 37 8.39 -10.34 -2.72
CA THR A 37 8.12 -11.24 -1.60
C THR A 37 8.68 -12.64 -1.82
N GLU A 38 8.71 -13.12 -3.07
CA GLU A 38 9.31 -14.40 -3.44
C GLU A 38 10.83 -14.37 -3.26
N ILE A 39 11.52 -13.38 -3.86
CA ILE A 39 12.98 -13.24 -3.77
C ILE A 39 13.46 -13.06 -2.32
N HIS A 40 12.67 -12.39 -1.49
CA HIS A 40 13.00 -12.14 -0.09
C HIS A 40 12.37 -13.16 0.86
N GLU A 41 11.79 -14.26 0.35
CA GLU A 41 11.25 -15.40 1.10
C GLU A 41 10.29 -14.96 2.22
N PHE A 42 9.28 -14.20 1.84
CA PHE A 42 8.23 -13.80 2.77
C PHE A 42 7.38 -15.01 3.13
N GLU A 43 6.99 -15.09 4.41
CA GLU A 43 6.03 -16.06 4.88
C GLU A 43 4.69 -15.89 4.17
N LYS A 44 4.03 -17.02 3.87
CA LYS A 44 2.71 -17.07 3.23
C LYS A 44 1.69 -17.68 4.20
N PRO A 45 0.45 -17.16 4.27
CA PRO A 45 -0.12 -16.12 3.41
C PRO A 45 0.34 -14.69 3.74
N ASN A 46 0.81 -14.42 4.96
CA ASN A 46 1.18 -13.09 5.44
C ASN A 46 2.51 -13.14 6.20
N ASP A 47 3.43 -12.23 5.87
CA ASP A 47 4.68 -12.06 6.61
C ASP A 47 4.58 -10.89 7.58
N VAL A 48 4.60 -11.19 8.88
CA VAL A 48 4.48 -10.18 9.93
C VAL A 48 5.64 -9.18 9.90
N ARG A 49 6.84 -9.59 9.48
CA ARG A 49 8.01 -8.69 9.38
C ARG A 49 7.77 -7.66 8.29
N GLY A 50 7.32 -8.10 7.12
CA GLY A 50 6.96 -7.22 5.99
C GLY A 50 5.86 -6.23 6.36
N LEU A 51 4.77 -6.70 6.98
CA LEU A 51 3.66 -5.85 7.41
C LEU A 51 4.08 -4.82 8.48
N LYS A 52 4.91 -5.22 9.44
CA LYS A 52 5.46 -4.30 10.45
C LYS A 52 6.40 -3.27 9.83
N LEU A 53 7.23 -3.66 8.86
CA LEU A 53 8.10 -2.74 8.13
C LEU A 53 7.30 -1.70 7.33
N MET A 54 6.23 -2.13 6.63
CA MET A 54 5.31 -1.22 5.94
C MET A 54 4.68 -0.23 6.93
N SER A 55 4.23 -0.73 8.08
CA SER A 55 3.61 0.09 9.13
C SER A 55 4.60 1.07 9.77
N ARG A 56 5.86 0.66 9.97
CA ARG A 56 6.93 1.54 10.42
C ARG A 56 7.24 2.65 9.42
N SER A 57 7.25 2.31 8.13
CA SER A 57 7.46 3.25 7.04
C SER A 57 6.30 4.26 6.95
N ALA A 58 5.06 3.79 7.10
CA ALA A 58 3.87 4.64 7.17
C ALA A 58 3.89 5.58 8.39
N ALA A 59 4.29 5.08 9.57
CA ALA A 59 4.44 5.89 10.76
C ALA A 59 5.45 7.03 10.55
N ASN A 60 6.58 6.76 9.87
CA ASN A 60 7.56 7.79 9.55
C ASN A 60 6.98 8.87 8.61
N VAL A 61 6.17 8.47 7.62
CA VAL A 61 5.44 9.41 6.76
C VAL A 61 4.49 10.27 7.58
N MET A 62 3.71 9.69 8.49
CA MET A 62 2.79 10.48 9.33
C MET A 62 3.52 11.43 10.30
N CYS A 63 4.70 11.06 10.79
CA CYS A 63 5.50 11.94 11.64
C CYS A 63 6.00 13.19 10.88
N GLU A 64 6.40 13.03 9.63
CA GLU A 64 6.86 14.13 8.77
C GLU A 64 5.67 14.96 8.25
N PHE A 65 4.64 14.30 7.75
CA PHE A 65 3.42 14.91 7.22
C PHE A 65 2.34 14.99 8.29
N ARG A 66 2.46 15.95 9.21
CA ARG A 66 1.55 16.13 10.35
C ARG A 66 0.10 16.44 9.97
N ASP A 67 -0.15 16.82 8.72
CA ASP A 67 -1.49 17.05 8.19
C ASP A 67 -2.22 15.75 7.79
N VAL A 68 -1.51 14.61 7.81
CA VAL A 68 -2.10 13.28 7.65
C VAL A 68 -2.82 12.89 8.95
N VAL A 69 -4.14 12.74 8.88
CA VAL A 69 -4.99 12.45 10.05
C VAL A 69 -5.23 10.96 10.27
N ILE A 70 -5.14 10.16 9.20
CA ILE A 70 -5.24 8.70 9.27
C ILE A 70 -4.40 8.08 8.16
N ALA A 71 -3.76 6.96 8.48
CA ALA A 71 -3.17 6.07 7.50
C ALA A 71 -3.76 4.65 7.65
N PHE A 72 -4.04 4.01 6.53
CA PHE A 72 -4.58 2.65 6.47
C PHE A 72 -3.76 1.83 5.48
N GLY A 73 -3.31 0.64 5.85
CA GLY A 73 -2.51 -0.19 4.96
C GLY A 73 -2.75 -1.67 5.14
N HIS A 74 -2.60 -2.41 4.06
CA HIS A 74 -2.69 -3.86 3.99
C HIS A 74 -1.87 -4.39 2.82
N SER A 75 -1.43 -5.65 2.89
CA SER A 75 -0.56 -6.23 1.87
C SER A 75 0.66 -5.32 1.62
N ASP A 76 0.79 -4.82 0.40
CA ASP A 76 1.83 -3.97 -0.14
C ASP A 76 1.34 -2.54 -0.44
N GLU A 77 0.12 -2.17 0.01
CA GLU A 77 -0.44 -0.82 -0.15
C GLU A 77 -0.61 -0.07 1.18
N TYR A 78 -0.53 1.27 1.10
CA TYR A 78 -0.84 2.18 2.20
C TYR A 78 -1.53 3.45 1.67
N SER A 79 -2.55 3.91 2.38
CA SER A 79 -3.31 5.12 2.08
C SER A 79 -3.10 6.16 3.17
N PHE A 80 -2.70 7.36 2.80
CA PHE A 80 -2.49 8.50 3.69
C PHE A 80 -3.55 9.57 3.41
N VAL A 81 -4.33 9.92 4.43
CA VAL A 81 -5.43 10.87 4.30
C VAL A 81 -5.03 12.21 4.92
N PHE A 82 -4.90 13.23 4.08
CA PHE A 82 -4.63 14.60 4.53
C PHE A 82 -5.93 15.34 4.82
N ARG A 83 -5.93 16.17 5.87
CA ARG A 83 -7.08 17.02 6.22
C ARG A 83 -7.50 17.97 5.10
N LYS A 84 -8.80 18.23 5.00
CA LYS A 84 -9.41 19.02 3.91
C LYS A 84 -8.82 20.42 3.75
N ASP A 85 -8.48 21.05 4.86
CA ASP A 85 -7.94 22.39 5.01
C ASP A 85 -6.40 22.45 4.90
N THR A 86 -5.72 21.34 4.58
CA THR A 86 -4.25 21.37 4.43
C THR A 86 -3.83 22.40 3.38
N SER A 87 -2.80 23.18 3.72
CA SER A 87 -2.11 24.10 2.81
C SER A 87 -0.72 23.58 2.43
N GLN A 88 -0.39 22.34 2.82
CA GLN A 88 0.94 21.78 2.65
C GLN A 88 1.33 21.75 1.17
N TYR A 89 2.52 22.31 0.86
CA TYR A 89 3.02 22.52 -0.52
C TYR A 89 2.02 23.19 -1.46
N ASN A 90 1.19 24.12 -0.96
CA ASN A 90 0.11 24.76 -1.72
C ASN A 90 -0.84 23.74 -2.38
N ARG A 91 -1.00 22.56 -1.76
CA ARG A 91 -1.84 21.46 -2.27
C ARG A 91 -1.43 20.96 -3.66
N ARG A 92 -0.17 21.16 -4.07
CA ARG A 92 0.34 20.64 -5.33
C ARG A 92 0.38 19.12 -5.29
N GLY A 93 -0.47 18.47 -6.08
CA GLY A 93 -0.65 17.01 -6.08
C GLY A 93 0.66 16.28 -6.35
N GLU A 94 1.42 16.72 -7.36
CA GLU A 94 2.72 16.12 -7.69
C GLU A 94 3.72 16.16 -6.52
N LYS A 95 3.72 17.24 -5.73
CA LYS A 95 4.61 17.37 -4.57
C LYS A 95 4.19 16.42 -3.45
N LEU A 96 2.90 16.39 -3.12
CA LEU A 96 2.38 15.48 -2.10
C LEU A 96 2.66 14.01 -2.49
N MET A 97 2.33 13.63 -3.72
CA MET A 97 2.52 12.28 -4.24
C MET A 97 3.99 11.85 -4.24
N SER A 98 4.88 12.66 -4.83
CA SER A 98 6.30 12.31 -4.95
C SER A 98 7.02 12.26 -3.61
N LEU A 99 6.74 13.21 -2.70
CA LEU A 99 7.39 13.24 -1.40
C LEU A 99 6.88 12.13 -0.47
N VAL A 100 5.57 11.83 -0.47
CA VAL A 100 5.03 10.68 0.29
C VAL A 100 5.62 9.37 -0.22
N SER A 101 5.60 9.13 -1.54
CA SER A 101 6.18 7.91 -2.13
C SER A 101 7.68 7.79 -1.86
N SER A 102 8.43 8.89 -2.02
CA SER A 102 9.87 8.95 -1.76
C SER A 102 10.20 8.66 -0.30
N LEU A 103 9.49 9.29 0.63
CA LEU A 103 9.70 9.08 2.06
C LEU A 103 9.31 7.66 2.47
N PHE A 104 8.21 7.13 1.94
CA PHE A 104 7.79 5.76 2.21
C PHE A 104 8.83 4.75 1.70
N SER A 105 9.26 4.89 0.45
CA SER A 105 10.25 4.00 -0.18
C SER A 105 11.59 4.04 0.53
N SER A 106 12.09 5.25 0.86
CA SER A 106 13.35 5.41 1.59
C SER A 106 13.25 4.88 3.02
N SER A 107 12.12 5.09 3.71
CA SER A 107 11.87 4.52 5.04
C SER A 107 11.88 3.00 5.01
N TYR A 108 11.25 2.40 3.99
CA TYR A 108 11.22 0.95 3.83
C TYR A 108 12.63 0.35 3.70
N VAL A 109 13.49 0.98 2.91
CA VAL A 109 14.89 0.56 2.78
C VAL A 109 15.68 0.82 4.07
N PHE A 110 15.49 1.98 4.69
CA PHE A 110 16.22 2.40 5.88
C PHE A 110 15.95 1.49 7.07
N TYR A 111 14.67 1.15 7.31
CA TYR A 111 14.25 0.31 8.42
C TYR A 111 14.30 -1.19 8.12
N TRP A 112 14.62 -1.60 6.88
CA TRP A 112 14.62 -3.01 6.47
C TRP A 112 15.36 -3.94 7.44
N ASN A 113 16.58 -3.55 7.82
CA ASN A 113 17.45 -4.37 8.67
C ASN A 113 16.90 -4.57 10.09
N GLU A 114 16.02 -3.69 10.57
CA GLU A 114 15.38 -3.81 11.89
C GLU A 114 14.34 -4.95 11.92
N TYR A 115 13.71 -5.26 10.79
CA TYR A 115 12.63 -6.27 10.71
C TYR A 115 13.07 -7.58 10.07
N PHE A 116 14.09 -7.54 9.20
CA PHE A 116 14.56 -8.70 8.46
C PHE A 116 15.87 -9.29 8.99
N ASN A 117 16.26 -8.97 10.23
CA ASN A 117 17.40 -9.57 10.94
C ASN A 117 18.69 -9.65 10.09
N GLN A 118 19.09 -8.53 9.48
CA GLN A 118 20.26 -8.43 8.58
C GLN A 118 20.18 -9.26 7.28
N LYS A 119 19.03 -9.84 6.93
CA LYS A 119 18.83 -10.40 5.59
C LYS A 119 19.06 -9.28 4.58
N LYS A 120 19.96 -9.51 3.63
CA LYS A 120 20.32 -8.52 2.63
C LYS A 120 19.10 -8.17 1.76
N LEU A 121 18.83 -6.88 1.60
CA LEU A 121 17.90 -6.39 0.59
C LEU A 121 18.53 -6.62 -0.79
N MET A 122 17.92 -7.49 -1.60
CA MET A 122 18.51 -7.93 -2.87
C MET A 122 18.43 -6.86 -3.95
N TYR A 123 17.37 -6.05 -3.92
CA TYR A 123 17.21 -4.88 -4.78
C TYR A 123 16.30 -3.85 -4.11
N ALA A 124 16.42 -2.58 -4.51
CA ALA A 124 15.59 -1.52 -3.97
C ALA A 124 14.12 -1.72 -4.39
N PRO A 125 13.16 -1.76 -3.44
CA PRO A 125 11.75 -1.77 -3.77
C PRO A 125 11.34 -0.42 -4.39
N SER A 126 10.25 -0.43 -5.14
CA SER A 126 9.66 0.75 -5.73
C SER A 126 8.19 0.77 -5.41
N PHE A 127 7.67 1.94 -5.08
CA PHE A 127 6.27 2.15 -4.78
C PHE A 127 5.69 3.13 -5.79
N ASP A 128 4.58 2.76 -6.43
CA ASP A 128 3.78 3.73 -7.15
C ASP A 128 3.03 4.61 -6.14
N ALA A 129 2.55 5.77 -6.58
CA ALA A 129 1.63 6.55 -5.78
C ALA A 129 0.60 7.23 -6.68
N ARG A 130 -0.58 7.45 -6.13
CA ARG A 130 -1.65 8.19 -6.79
C ARG A 130 -2.41 9.04 -5.78
N ILE A 131 -3.01 10.12 -6.28
CA ILE A 131 -3.86 11.00 -5.48
C ILE A 131 -5.31 10.85 -5.92
N VAL A 132 -6.20 10.80 -4.94
CA VAL A 132 -7.65 10.84 -5.13
C VAL A 132 -8.22 11.88 -4.18
N LEU A 133 -9.17 12.68 -4.67
CA LEU A 133 -9.84 13.71 -3.87
C LEU A 133 -11.25 13.25 -3.51
N TYR A 134 -11.61 13.37 -2.22
CA TYR A 134 -12.95 13.06 -1.73
C TYR A 134 -13.59 14.31 -1.11
N PRO A 135 -14.73 14.80 -1.63
CA PRO A 135 -15.33 16.05 -1.18
C PRO A 135 -16.01 15.93 0.19
N THR A 136 -16.65 14.80 0.47
CA THR A 136 -17.43 14.57 1.70
C THR A 136 -16.74 13.55 2.61
N ASP A 137 -17.16 13.55 3.88
CA ASP A 137 -16.68 12.58 4.87
C ASP A 137 -17.23 11.19 4.56
N ASP A 138 -18.44 11.11 4.02
CA ASP A 138 -19.05 9.85 3.59
C ASP A 138 -18.22 9.20 2.47
N ASN A 139 -17.79 9.98 1.46
CA ASN A 139 -16.94 9.43 0.40
C ASN A 139 -15.60 8.91 0.94
N LEU A 140 -15.01 9.59 1.92
CA LEU A 140 -13.79 9.12 2.58
C LEU A 140 -14.04 7.83 3.38
N ARG A 141 -15.15 7.74 4.11
CA ARG A 141 -15.53 6.53 4.87
C ARG A 141 -15.78 5.36 3.94
N ASP A 142 -16.48 5.58 2.82
CA ASP A 142 -16.72 4.57 1.80
C ASP A 142 -15.41 4.08 1.20
N TYR A 143 -14.47 4.99 0.92
CA TYR A 143 -13.13 4.62 0.47
C TYR A 143 -12.40 3.72 1.47
N LEU A 144 -12.33 4.11 2.74
CA LEU A 144 -11.65 3.31 3.77
C LEU A 144 -12.36 1.97 3.99
N SER A 145 -13.69 1.95 3.96
CA SER A 145 -14.51 0.73 4.07
C SER A 145 -14.27 -0.20 2.88
N TRP A 146 -14.13 0.36 1.67
CA TRP A 146 -13.78 -0.40 0.47
C TRP A 146 -12.39 -1.02 0.58
N ARG A 147 -11.40 -0.27 1.08
CA ARG A 147 -10.06 -0.82 1.36
C ARG A 147 -10.12 -1.94 2.39
N GLN A 148 -10.86 -1.76 3.47
CA GLN A 148 -11.04 -2.81 4.48
C GLN A 148 -11.74 -4.07 3.93
N ALA A 149 -12.80 -3.90 3.13
CA ALA A 149 -13.47 -5.03 2.48
C ALA A 149 -12.53 -5.82 1.56
N ASP A 150 -11.64 -5.13 0.84
CA ASP A 150 -10.59 -5.74 0.03
C ASP A 150 -9.63 -6.59 0.88
N VAL A 151 -9.24 -6.11 2.08
CA VAL A 151 -8.46 -6.91 3.06
C VAL A 151 -9.16 -8.21 3.39
N HIS A 152 -10.45 -8.15 3.73
CA HIS A 152 -11.21 -9.33 4.13
C HIS A 152 -11.27 -10.38 3.03
N VAL A 153 -11.56 -9.95 1.79
CA VAL A 153 -11.65 -10.85 0.63
C VAL A 153 -10.29 -11.48 0.32
N ASN A 154 -9.24 -10.66 0.22
CA ASN A 154 -7.90 -11.10 -0.15
C ASN A 154 -7.28 -11.98 0.93
N ASN A 155 -7.41 -11.62 2.21
CA ASN A 155 -6.84 -12.41 3.29
C ASN A 155 -7.51 -13.78 3.41
N LEU A 156 -8.84 -13.86 3.30
CA LEU A 156 -9.55 -15.14 3.33
C LEU A 156 -9.14 -16.03 2.15
N TYR A 157 -9.09 -15.45 0.95
CA TYR A 157 -8.65 -16.16 -0.25
C TYR A 157 -7.21 -16.68 -0.09
N ASN A 158 -6.26 -15.80 0.26
CA ASN A 158 -4.84 -16.14 0.38
C ASN A 158 -4.60 -17.17 1.49
N THR A 159 -5.30 -17.06 2.62
CA THR A 159 -5.17 -18.02 3.72
C THR A 159 -5.62 -19.41 3.28
N CYS A 160 -6.77 -19.51 2.63
CA CYS A 160 -7.26 -20.77 2.10
C CYS A 160 -6.34 -21.33 1.00
N PHE A 161 -5.89 -20.46 0.08
CA PHE A 161 -5.00 -20.83 -1.02
C PHE A 161 -3.68 -21.41 -0.50
N TRP A 162 -3.00 -20.70 0.41
CA TRP A 162 -1.72 -21.17 0.95
C TRP A 162 -1.87 -22.35 1.91
N ALA A 163 -3.01 -22.52 2.58
CA ALA A 163 -3.29 -23.75 3.32
C ALA A 163 -3.38 -24.96 2.38
N LEU A 164 -4.09 -24.85 1.26
CA LEU A 164 -4.18 -25.90 0.24
C LEU A 164 -2.81 -26.25 -0.36
N VAL A 165 -1.96 -25.25 -0.63
CA VAL A 165 -0.62 -25.47 -1.19
C VAL A 165 0.33 -26.07 -0.15
N ILE A 166 0.47 -25.42 1.01
CA ILE A 166 1.52 -25.75 2.00
C ILE A 166 1.13 -26.98 2.83
N LYS A 167 -0.12 -27.06 3.30
CA LYS A 167 -0.61 -28.17 4.13
C LYS A 167 -1.26 -29.27 3.29
N GLY A 168 -1.98 -28.90 2.24
CA GLY A 168 -2.66 -29.85 1.35
C GLY A 168 -1.76 -30.45 0.27
N GLY A 169 -0.60 -29.86 -0.01
CA GLY A 169 0.35 -30.34 -1.02
C GLY A 169 -0.10 -30.12 -2.46
N LEU A 170 -1.09 -29.25 -2.69
CA LEU A 170 -1.56 -28.91 -4.04
C LEU A 170 -0.57 -28.00 -4.75
N THR A 171 -0.51 -28.10 -6.08
CA THR A 171 0.16 -27.08 -6.90
C THR A 171 -0.64 -25.77 -6.89
N ASN A 172 0.00 -24.65 -7.22
CA ASN A 172 -0.68 -23.34 -7.29
C ASN A 172 -1.90 -23.36 -8.24
N SER A 173 -1.79 -24.06 -9.38
CA SER A 173 -2.87 -24.18 -10.37
C SER A 173 -4.05 -25.00 -9.84
N GLU A 174 -3.77 -26.08 -9.10
CA GLU A 174 -4.81 -26.91 -8.48
C GLU A 174 -5.52 -26.15 -7.36
N ALA A 175 -4.78 -25.46 -6.50
CA ALA A 175 -5.37 -24.64 -5.44
C ALA A 175 -6.26 -23.52 -6.03
N GLU A 176 -5.82 -22.85 -7.09
CA GLU A 176 -6.62 -21.83 -7.77
C GLU A 176 -7.91 -22.43 -8.36
N LYS A 177 -7.80 -23.61 -9.00
CA LYS A 177 -8.95 -24.32 -9.56
C LYS A 177 -9.95 -24.73 -8.48
N THR A 178 -9.48 -25.21 -7.33
CA THR A 178 -10.31 -25.58 -6.17
C THR A 178 -11.06 -24.37 -5.62
N LEU A 179 -10.41 -23.20 -5.54
CA LEU A 179 -11.03 -21.99 -5.01
C LEU A 179 -11.90 -21.23 -6.02
N ARG A 180 -11.84 -21.57 -7.31
CA ARG A 180 -12.59 -20.89 -8.37
C ARG A 180 -14.10 -21.04 -8.15
N GLY A 181 -14.80 -19.91 -8.11
CA GLY A 181 -16.25 -19.86 -7.91
C GLY A 181 -16.73 -20.11 -6.48
N THR A 182 -15.81 -20.35 -5.53
CA THR A 182 -16.18 -20.57 -4.13
C THR A 182 -16.61 -19.27 -3.45
N LEU A 183 -17.59 -19.36 -2.56
CA LEU A 183 -18.05 -18.29 -1.68
C LEU A 183 -17.16 -18.18 -0.43
N ALA A 184 -17.34 -17.11 0.35
CA ALA A 184 -16.60 -16.91 1.60
C ALA A 184 -16.85 -18.03 2.63
N SER A 185 -18.11 -18.48 2.77
CA SER A 185 -18.48 -19.58 3.67
C SER A 185 -17.78 -20.89 3.31
N GLN A 186 -17.67 -21.21 2.02
CA GLN A 186 -17.00 -22.42 1.55
C GLN A 186 -15.49 -22.38 1.83
N LYS A 187 -14.83 -21.21 1.68
CA LYS A 187 -13.41 -21.06 2.06
C LYS A 187 -13.19 -21.26 3.56
N ASN A 188 -14.09 -20.72 4.39
CA ASN A 188 -14.06 -20.97 5.84
C ASN A 188 -14.26 -22.45 6.17
N GLU A 189 -15.17 -23.13 5.47
CA GLU A 189 -15.42 -24.56 5.68
C GLU A 189 -14.22 -25.42 5.28
N ILE A 190 -13.56 -25.12 4.16
CA ILE A 190 -12.30 -25.77 3.76
C ILE A 190 -11.22 -25.60 4.84
N LEU A 191 -11.00 -24.36 5.29
CA LEU A 191 -10.03 -24.06 6.35
C LEU A 191 -10.31 -24.85 7.63
N PHE A 192 -11.57 -24.90 8.05
CA PHE A 192 -11.97 -25.58 9.27
C PHE A 192 -11.91 -27.11 9.15
N GLN A 193 -12.49 -27.68 8.09
CA GLN A 193 -12.63 -29.13 7.96
C GLN A 193 -11.29 -29.80 7.63
N GLU A 194 -10.55 -29.28 6.66
CA GLU A 194 -9.32 -29.90 6.15
C GLU A 194 -8.09 -29.50 6.97
N PHE A 195 -8.01 -28.25 7.44
CA PHE A 195 -6.80 -27.69 8.03
C PHE A 195 -6.88 -27.33 9.51
N LYS A 196 -8.08 -27.44 10.11
CA LYS A 196 -8.37 -27.08 11.51
C LYS A 196 -7.92 -25.65 11.85
N ILE A 197 -8.07 -24.74 10.89
CA ILE A 197 -7.84 -23.29 11.02
C ILE A 197 -9.19 -22.60 11.21
#